data_AF-A0A525J9S8-F1
#
_entry.id   AF-A0A525J9S8-F1
#
_cell.length_a   1.000
_cell.length_b   1.000
_cell.length_c   1.000
_cell.angle_alpha   90.00
_cell.angle_beta   90.00
_cell.angle_gamma   90.00
#
_symmetry.space_group_name_H-M   'P 1'
#
loop_
_entity.id
_entity.type
_entity.pdbx_description
1 polymer ?
#
loop_
_entity_poly.entity_id
_entity_poly.type
_entity_poly.pdbx_seq_one_letter_code
_entity_poly.pdbx_strand_id
1 'polypeptide(L)' 'MNPKPQPPADPIAAVAQEIDAQTALALSRATTRAITAISPKAHRAMMDALGVEVANQEIQGGPVAELVAVLLKGHLDQLK' A
#
# COMPACT_ATOMS: atom_id res chain seq x y z
N MET A 1 -5.44 32.49 18.88
CA MET A 1 -4.93 32.55 17.49
C MET A 1 -5.73 31.54 16.68
N ASN A 2 -6.51 31.99 15.70
CA ASN A 2 -7.16 31.04 14.78
C ASN A 2 -6.10 30.44 13.86
N PRO A 3 -6.10 29.12 13.61
CA PRO A 3 -5.19 28.53 12.63
C PRO A 3 -5.49 29.13 11.25
N LYS A 4 -4.43 29.56 10.56
CA LYS A 4 -4.51 30.08 9.19
C LYS A 4 -5.11 28.98 8.29
N PRO A 5 -5.94 29.32 7.29
CA PRO A 5 -6.47 28.34 6.36
C PRO A 5 -5.31 27.60 5.69
N GLN A 6 -5.30 26.27 5.80
CA GLN A 6 -4.38 25.43 5.05
C GLN A 6 -4.67 25.65 3.55
N PRO A 7 -3.67 25.96 2.71
CA PRO A 7 -3.89 26.03 1.27
C PRO A 7 -4.43 24.68 0.76
N PRO A 8 -5.29 24.67 -0.27
CA PRO A 8 -5.78 23.44 -0.86
C PRO A 8 -4.59 22.58 -1.33
N ALA A 9 -4.69 21.26 -1.13
CA ALA A 9 -3.67 20.32 -1.57
C ALA A 9 -3.45 20.45 -3.08
N ASP A 10 -2.18 20.52 -3.50
CA ASP A 10 -1.80 20.62 -4.90
C ASP A 10 -2.24 19.35 -5.66
N PRO A 11 -3.13 19.46 -6.67
CA PRO A 11 -3.60 18.32 -7.44
C PRO A 11 -2.46 17.51 -8.09
N ILE A 12 -1.36 18.16 -8.45
CA ILE A 12 -0.20 17.50 -9.08
C ILE A 12 0.49 16.58 -8.08
N ALA A 13 0.61 17.01 -6.81
CA ALA A 13 1.22 16.22 -5.75
C ALA A 13 0.37 14.98 -5.41
N ALA A 14 -0.96 15.11 -5.44
CA ALA A 14 -1.87 13.98 -5.21
C ALA A 14 -1.75 12.92 -6.32
N VAL A 15 -1.67 13.34 -7.59
CA VAL A 15 -1.48 12.43 -8.73
C VAL A 15 -0.14 11.70 -8.65
N ALA A 16 0.95 12.40 -8.29
CA ALA A 16 2.26 11.76 -8.14
C ALA A 16 2.24 10.67 -7.06
N GLN A 17 1.60 10.94 -5.91
CA GLN A 17 1.46 9.97 -4.83
C GLN A 17 0.63 8.74 -5.24
N GLU A 18 -0.43 8.94 -6.02
CA GLU A 18 -1.23 7.84 -6.55
C GLU A 18 -0.41 6.96 -7.52
N ILE A 19 0.37 7.58 -8.42
CA ILE A 19 1.26 6.86 -9.35
C ILE A 19 2.30 6.05 -8.58
N ASP A 20 2.91 6.62 -7.55
CA ASP A 20 3.89 5.92 -6.72
C ASP A 20 3.26 4.71 -6.00
N ALA A 21 2.07 4.87 -5.42
CA ALA A 21 1.35 3.79 -4.75
C ALA A 21 0.97 2.65 -5.73
N GLN A 22 0.49 2.99 -6.94
CA GLN A 22 0.18 2.00 -7.97
C GLN A 22 1.44 1.28 -8.47
N THR A 23 2.55 2.00 -8.63
CA THR A 23 3.84 1.43 -9.06
C THR A 23 4.38 0.45 -8.01
N ALA A 24 4.37 0.84 -6.74
CA ALA A 24 4.78 -0.02 -5.64
C ALA A 24 3.91 -1.29 -5.56
N LEU A 25 2.60 -1.16 -5.76
CA LEU A 25 1.69 -2.31 -5.80
C LEU A 25 1.99 -3.26 -6.96
N ALA A 26 2.26 -2.72 -8.15
CA ALA A 26 2.62 -3.52 -9.32
C ALA A 26 3.91 -4.33 -9.07
N LEU A 27 4.92 -3.70 -8.45
CA LEU A 27 6.17 -4.37 -8.06
C LEU A 27 5.93 -5.45 -7.00
N SER A 28 5.11 -5.18 -5.98
CA SER A 28 4.75 -6.15 -4.95
C SER A 28 4.06 -7.38 -5.54
N ARG A 29 3.13 -7.19 -6.49
CA ARG A 29 2.48 -8.27 -7.24
C ARG A 29 3.45 -9.11 -8.05
N ALA A 30 4.36 -8.46 -8.79
CA ALA A 30 5.36 -9.17 -9.59
C ALA A 30 6.31 -9.99 -8.70
N THR A 31 6.76 -9.40 -7.59
CA THR A 31 7.63 -10.04 -6.60
C THR A 31 6.94 -11.25 -5.97
N THR A 32 5.67 -11.10 -5.60
CA THR A 32 4.91 -12.19 -5.00
C THR A 32 4.77 -13.36 -5.97
N ARG A 33 4.43 -13.12 -7.24
CA ARG A 33 4.36 -14.16 -8.27
C ARG A 33 5.68 -14.92 -8.43
N ALA A 34 6.80 -14.19 -8.45
CA ALA A 34 8.12 -14.80 -8.54
C ALA A 34 8.43 -15.67 -7.30
N ILE A 35 8.12 -15.19 -6.10
CA ILE A 35 8.37 -15.91 -4.84
C ILE A 35 7.46 -17.13 -4.69
N THR A 36 6.18 -17.04 -5.06
CA THR A 36 5.26 -18.19 -5.04
C THR A 36 5.73 -19.34 -5.91
N ALA A 37 6.37 -19.04 -7.04
CA ALA A 37 6.91 -20.07 -7.93
C ALA A 37 8.11 -20.81 -7.30
N ILE A 38 8.75 -20.23 -6.28
CA ILE A 38 9.97 -20.75 -5.66
C ILE A 38 9.65 -21.53 -4.38
N SER A 39 8.77 -21.01 -3.50
CA SER A 39 8.51 -21.64 -2.20
C SER A 39 7.13 -21.28 -1.60
N PRO A 40 6.31 -22.29 -1.23
CA PRO A 40 5.09 -22.08 -0.47
C PRO A 40 5.31 -21.47 0.92
N LYS A 41 6.49 -21.68 1.53
CA LYS A 41 6.84 -21.06 2.82
C LYS A 41 7.11 -19.56 2.64
N ALA A 42 7.82 -19.18 1.58
CA ALA A 42 8.09 -17.78 1.29
C ALA A 42 6.81 -17.01 0.91
N HIS A 43 5.88 -17.67 0.21
CA HIS A 43 4.56 -17.11 -0.05
C HIS A 43 3.80 -16.76 1.23
N ARG A 44 3.72 -17.68 2.20
CA ARG A 44 3.08 -17.42 3.50
C ARG A 44 3.75 -16.27 4.26
N ALA A 45 5.08 -16.26 4.31
CA ALA A 45 5.82 -15.17 4.95
C ALA A 45 5.55 -13.80 4.29
N MET A 46 5.35 -13.77 2.97
CA MET A 46 4.97 -12.54 2.25
C MET A 46 3.56 -12.09 2.63
N MET A 47 2.59 -13.01 2.71
CA MET A 47 1.22 -12.67 3.15
C MET A 47 1.22 -12.12 4.58
N ASP A 48 1.97 -12.73 5.50
CA ASP A 48 2.08 -12.24 6.87
C ASP A 48 2.68 -10.83 6.93
N ALA A 49 3.77 -10.60 6.18
CA ALA A 49 4.42 -9.28 6.11
C ALA A 49 3.50 -8.21 5.50
N LEU A 50 2.78 -8.54 4.43
CA LEU A 50 1.78 -7.65 3.83
C LEU A 50 0.65 -7.34 4.83
N GLY A 51 0.21 -8.32 5.62
CA GLY A 51 -0.80 -8.11 6.67
C GLY A 51 -0.34 -7.14 7.75
N VAL A 52 0.92 -7.25 8.19
CA VAL A 52 1.52 -6.30 9.14
C VAL A 52 1.59 -4.90 8.53
N GLU A 53 1.97 -4.77 7.27
CA GLU A 53 2.06 -3.46 6.61
C GLU A 53 0.70 -2.79 6.46
N VAL A 54 -0.36 -3.54 6.15
CA VAL A 54 -1.74 -3.02 6.17
C VAL A 54 -2.06 -2.40 7.53
N ALA A 55 -1.78 -3.11 8.62
CA ALA A 55 -2.04 -2.61 9.97
C ALA A 55 -1.21 -1.34 10.28
N ASN A 56 0.05 -1.29 9.83
CA ASN A 56 0.89 -0.10 9.99
C ASN A 56 0.30 1.13 9.28
N GLN A 57 -0.17 0.96 8.05
CA GLN A 57 -0.77 2.05 7.27
C GLN A 57 -2.11 2.52 7.87
N GLU A 58 -2.93 1.60 8.39
CA GLU A 58 -4.16 1.95 9.11
C GLU A 58 -3.90 2.75 10.39
N ILE A 59 -2.84 2.39 11.13
CA ILE A 59 -2.42 3.13 12.33
C ILE A 59 -1.87 4.52 11.96
N GLN A 60 -1.09 4.61 10.89
CA GLN A 60 -0.52 5.86 10.41
C GLN A 60 -1.61 6.85 10.00
N GLY A 61 -2.66 6.36 9.32
CA GLY A 61 -3.83 7.14 8.93
C GLY A 61 -3.53 8.23 7.89
N GLY A 62 -4.61 8.87 7.42
CA GLY A 62 -4.53 9.90 6.39
C GLY A 62 -4.67 9.34 4.96
N PRO A 63 -4.91 10.22 3.98
CA PRO A 63 -5.45 9.82 2.68
C PRO A 63 -4.55 8.88 1.87
N VAL A 64 -3.22 9.08 1.95
CA VAL A 64 -2.26 8.21 1.25
C VAL A 64 -2.13 6.87 1.94
N ALA A 65 -2.03 6.86 3.27
CA ALA A 65 -1.91 5.62 4.04
C ALA A 65 -3.18 4.76 3.89
N GLU A 66 -4.37 5.40 3.88
CA GLU A 66 -5.64 4.73 3.61
C GLU A 66 -5.70 4.13 2.20
N LEU A 67 -5.27 4.87 1.16
CA LEU A 67 -5.18 4.35 -0.20
C LEU A 67 -4.26 3.13 -0.27
N VAL A 68 -3.06 3.23 0.31
CA VAL A 68 -2.09 2.12 0.34
C VAL A 68 -2.66 0.92 1.08
N ALA A 69 -3.29 1.11 2.25
CA ALA A 69 -3.91 0.04 3.02
C ALA A 69 -5.00 -0.69 2.22
N VAL A 70 -5.87 0.04 1.50
CA VAL A 70 -6.90 -0.54 0.62
C VAL A 70 -6.28 -1.37 -0.50
N LEU A 71 -5.25 -0.84 -1.16
CA LEU A 71 -4.56 -1.54 -2.24
C LEU A 71 -3.87 -2.82 -1.76
N LEU A 72 -3.22 -2.78 -0.60
CA LEU A 72 -2.56 -3.93 0.01
C LEU A 72 -3.57 -5.00 0.46
N LYS A 73 -4.71 -4.60 1.07
CA LYS A 73 -5.80 -5.53 1.40
C LYS A 73 -6.34 -6.24 0.17
N GLY A 74 -6.63 -5.48 -0.89
CA GLY A 74 -7.09 -6.06 -2.15
C GLY A 74 -6.07 -7.02 -2.76
N HIS A 75 -4.78 -6.76 -2.57
CA HIS A 75 -3.74 -7.71 -3.00
C HIS A 75 -3.69 -8.97 -2.12
N LEU A 76 -3.76 -8.84 -0.80
CA LEU A 76 -3.80 -9.97 0.13
C LEU A 76 -4.97 -10.92 -0.16
N ASP A 77 -6.15 -10.38 -0.46
CA ASP A 77 -7.32 -11.19 -0.79
C ASP A 77 -7.15 -11.97 -2.10
N GLN A 78 -6.34 -11.46 -3.04
CA GLN A 78 -5.97 -12.18 -4.28
C GLN A 78 -4.94 -13.29 -4.05
N LEU A 79 -4.24 -13.27 -2.91
CA LEU A 79 -3.17 -14.22 -2.58
C LEU A 79 -3.64 -15.38 -1.69
N LYS A 80 -4.78 -15.22 -1.02
CA LYS A 80 -5.45 -16.30 -0.27
C LYS A 80 -5.98 -17.38 -1.21
#